data_AF-A0A818Q5X6-F1
#
_entry.id   AF-A0A818Q5X6-F1
#
_cell.length_a   1.000
_cell.length_b   1.000
_cell.length_c   1.000
_cell.angle_alpha   90.00
_cell.angle_beta   90.00
_cell.angle_gamma   90.00
#
_symmetry.space_group_name_H-M   'P 1'
#
loop_
_entity.id
_entity.type
_entity.pdbx_description
1 polymer ?
#
loop_
_entity_poly.entity_id
_entity_poly.type
_entity_poly.pdbx_seq_one_letter_code
_entity_poly.pdbx_strand_id
1 'polypeptide(L)'
;MLGIKLNLTANYHPQSSMTERVNRTLKPLIAIYAQQRPNSWDNEIQKLAFAIRTPVNDTTGETPAFIMFGRDPRGPLGLLIGETTKEAQPTTSEHRQIQEYKKNFINNLRWVYNIVKEHSEIETLKQKENYD
;
A
#
# COMPACT_ATOMS: atom_id res chain seq x y z
N MET A 1 -22.57 -19.87 9.32
CA MET A 1 -21.16 -19.88 9.79
C MET A 1 -20.28 -19.35 8.65
N LEU A 2 -19.37 -18.41 8.91
CA LEU A 2 -18.57 -17.68 7.90
C LEU A 2 -17.49 -18.52 7.18
N GLY A 3 -17.47 -19.85 7.30
CA GLY A 3 -16.46 -20.71 6.66
C GLY A 3 -15.02 -20.51 7.16
N ILE A 4 -14.82 -19.82 8.29
CA ILE A 4 -13.49 -19.48 8.82
C ILE A 4 -12.91 -20.71 9.54
N LYS A 5 -11.72 -21.15 9.11
CA LYS A 5 -10.94 -22.19 9.80
C LYS A 5 -9.91 -21.56 10.72
N LEU A 6 -9.99 -21.84 12.01
CA LEU A 6 -9.02 -21.39 13.00
C LEU A 6 -7.76 -22.27 12.91
N ASN A 7 -6.62 -21.67 12.57
CA ASN A 7 -5.32 -22.34 12.64
C ASN A 7 -4.60 -21.85 13.90
N LEU A 8 -4.48 -22.71 14.90
CA LEU A 8 -3.76 -22.41 16.14
C LEU A 8 -2.28 -22.76 15.95
N THR A 9 -1.41 -21.81 16.24
CA THR A 9 0.04 -22.07 16.35
C THR A 9 0.32 -22.80 17.66
N ALA A 10 1.07 -23.91 17.60
CA ALA A 10 1.46 -24.67 18.79
C ALA A 10 2.35 -23.82 19.72
N ASN A 11 2.19 -24.00 21.03
CA ASN A 11 3.03 -23.31 22.03
C ASN A 11 4.52 -23.54 21.74
N TYR A 12 5.33 -22.50 21.92
CA TYR A 12 6.80 -22.51 21.78
C TYR A 12 7.37 -22.76 20.37
N HIS A 13 6.61 -22.53 19.29
CA HIS A 13 7.17 -22.44 17.92
C HIS A 13 7.04 -21.03 17.31
N PRO A 14 7.76 -20.01 17.84
CA PRO A 14 7.74 -18.63 17.33
C PRO A 14 8.46 -18.45 15.97
N GLN A 15 8.83 -19.54 15.29
CA GLN A 15 9.79 -19.45 14.18
C GLN A 15 9.22 -18.99 12.83
N SER A 16 7.90 -18.81 12.62
CA SER A 16 7.45 -18.56 11.24
C SER A 16 6.13 -17.83 11.00
N SER A 17 5.58 -17.06 11.95
CA SER A 17 4.44 -16.20 11.56
C SER A 17 4.95 -14.90 10.96
N MET A 18 4.52 -14.58 9.73
CA MET A 18 4.80 -13.28 9.09
C MET A 18 4.33 -12.12 9.98
N THR A 19 3.26 -12.34 10.73
CA THR A 19 2.74 -11.42 11.75
C THR A 19 3.77 -11.11 12.83
N GLU A 20 4.53 -12.09 13.31
CA GLU A 20 5.55 -11.87 14.34
C GLU A 20 6.73 -11.05 13.83
N ARG A 21 7.13 -11.23 12.56
CA ARG A 21 8.14 -10.39 11.92
C ARG A 21 7.69 -8.93 11.85
N VAL A 22 6.46 -8.70 11.40
CA VAL A 22 5.88 -7.34 11.37
C VAL A 22 5.80 -6.75 12.77
N ASN A 23 5.35 -7.55 13.76
CA ASN A 23 5.26 -7.12 15.15
C ASN A 23 6.64 -6.78 15.75
N ARG A 24 7.71 -7.46 15.35
CA ARG A 24 9.07 -7.17 15.80
C ARG A 24 9.55 -5.78 15.35
N THR A 25 9.11 -5.32 14.18
CA THR A 25 9.40 -3.98 13.68
C THR A 25 8.45 -2.93 14.28
N LEU A 26 7.17 -3.25 14.40
CA LEU A 26 6.15 -2.31 14.83
C LEU A 26 6.23 -1.98 16.34
N LYS A 27 6.51 -2.99 17.19
CA LYS A 27 6.53 -2.81 18.65
C LYS A 27 7.55 -1.76 19.12
N PRO A 28 8.83 -1.77 18.68
CA PRO A 28 9.80 -0.74 19.05
C PRO A 28 9.37 0.66 18.59
N LEU A 29 8.82 0.77 17.38
CA LEU A 29 8.34 2.05 16.86
C LEU A 29 7.22 2.61 17.73
N ILE A 30 6.21 1.79 18.05
CA ILE A 30 5.13 2.18 18.96
C ILE A 30 5.69 2.56 20.34
N ALA A 31 6.65 1.80 20.87
CA ALA A 31 7.24 2.07 22.19
C ALA A 31 7.91 3.45 22.25
N ILE A 32 8.63 3.85 21.19
CA ILE A 32 9.26 5.19 21.10
C ILE A 32 8.18 6.29 21.17
N TYR A 33 7.09 6.16 20.41
CA TYR A 33 6.02 7.16 20.40
C TYR A 33 5.22 7.16 21.72
N ALA A 34 4.97 5.99 22.29
CA ALA A 34 4.30 5.85 23.58
C ALA A 34 5.12 6.45 24.73
N GLN A 35 6.45 6.38 24.67
CA GLN A 35 7.32 7.02 25.66
C GLN A 35 7.25 8.55 25.58
N GLN A 36 7.19 9.13 24.38
CA GLN A 36 7.13 10.58 24.19
C GLN A 36 5.73 11.16 24.39
N ARG A 37 4.68 10.40 24.01
CA ARG A 37 3.28 10.83 24.02
C ARG A 37 2.35 9.68 24.46
N PRO A 38 2.36 9.31 25.75
CA PRO A 38 1.65 8.14 26.25
C PRO A 38 0.13 8.20 26.08
N ASN A 39 -0.45 9.40 26.01
CA ASN A 39 -1.91 9.57 25.86
C ASN A 39 -2.37 9.67 24.40
N SER A 40 -1.46 9.63 23.41
CA SER A 40 -1.80 9.86 22.00
C SER A 40 -1.00 8.99 21.04
N TRP A 41 -0.45 7.86 21.51
CA TRP A 41 0.36 6.96 20.72
C TRP A 41 -0.46 6.26 19.61
N ASP A 42 -1.74 6.07 19.85
CA ASP A 42 -2.73 5.48 18.94
C ASP A 42 -2.93 6.32 17.67
N ASN A 43 -2.87 7.64 17.79
CA ASN A 43 -2.93 8.57 16.66
C ASN A 43 -1.76 8.38 15.67
N GLU A 44 -0.65 7.79 16.12
CA GLU A 44 0.54 7.57 15.30
C GLU A 44 0.52 6.21 14.59
N ILE A 45 -0.38 5.28 14.98
CA ILE A 45 -0.46 3.93 14.39
C ILE A 45 -0.64 3.99 12.87
N GLN A 46 -1.50 4.89 12.36
CA GLN A 46 -1.74 5.00 10.92
C GLN A 46 -0.50 5.48 10.17
N LYS A 47 0.29 6.38 10.78
CA LYS A 47 1.55 6.87 10.19
C LYS A 47 2.61 5.77 10.18
N LEU A 48 2.71 4.99 11.25
CA LEU A 48 3.59 3.82 11.34
C LEU A 48 3.21 2.75 10.31
N ALA A 49 1.91 2.45 10.18
CA ALA A 49 1.41 1.50 9.20
C ALA A 49 1.69 1.98 7.77
N PHE A 50 1.61 3.29 7.50
CA PHE A 50 2.03 3.86 6.21
C PHE A 50 3.53 3.64 6.00
N ALA A 51 4.37 4.01 6.97
CA ALA A 51 5.83 3.87 6.90
C ALA A 51 6.31 2.42 6.69
N ILE A 52 5.56 1.41 7.16
CA ILE A 52 5.88 0.00 6.92
C ILE A 52 5.42 -0.48 5.54
N ARG A 53 4.35 0.11 4.99
CA ARG A 53 3.75 -0.34 3.72
C ARG A 53 4.38 0.30 2.47
N THR A 54 4.98 1.48 2.59
CA THR A 54 5.54 2.24 1.47
C THR A 54 6.96 1.83 1.03
N PRO A 55 7.90 1.39 1.89
CA PRO A 55 9.23 1.01 1.43
C PRO A 55 9.19 -0.32 0.66
N VAL A 56 10.09 -0.44 -0.32
CA VAL A 56 10.33 -1.70 -1.04
C VAL A 56 10.86 -2.73 -0.05
N ASN A 57 10.25 -3.92 -0.04
CA ASN A 57 10.74 -5.03 0.75
C ASN A 57 11.79 -5.81 -0.04
N ASP A 58 12.99 -6.00 0.52
CA ASP A 58 14.12 -6.65 -0.14
C ASP A 58 13.82 -8.10 -0.60
N THR A 59 12.93 -8.80 0.10
CA THR A 59 12.55 -10.18 -0.24
C THR A 59 11.64 -10.22 -1.47
N THR A 60 10.72 -9.27 -1.59
CA THR A 60 9.73 -9.25 -2.68
C THR A 60 10.11 -8.31 -3.82
N GLY A 61 11.10 -7.43 -3.62
CA GLY A 61 11.45 -6.38 -4.58
C GLY A 61 10.36 -5.34 -4.81
N GLU A 62 9.30 -5.36 -3.99
CA GLU A 62 8.09 -4.54 -4.14
C GLU A 62 7.59 -4.05 -2.78
N THR A 63 6.78 -2.99 -2.80
CA THR A 63 6.20 -2.46 -1.56
C THR A 63 5.02 -3.35 -1.11
N PRO A 64 4.81 -3.53 0.21
CA PRO A 64 3.62 -4.22 0.71
C PRO A 64 2.31 -3.57 0.26
N ALA A 65 2.27 -2.25 0.10
CA ALA A 65 1.09 -1.54 -0.40
C ALA A 65 0.76 -1.92 -1.85
N PHE A 66 1.78 -1.98 -2.71
CA PHE A 66 1.61 -2.35 -4.11
C PHE A 66 1.10 -3.79 -4.23
N ILE A 67 1.66 -4.72 -3.46
CA ILE A 67 1.24 -6.13 -3.47
C ILE A 67 -0.23 -6.28 -3.04
N MET A 68 -0.67 -5.50 -2.04
CA MET A 68 -2.01 -5.63 -1.46
C MET A 68 -3.08 -4.85 -2.27
N PHE A 69 -2.74 -3.68 -2.80
CA PHE A 69 -3.70 -2.76 -3.42
C PHE A 69 -3.47 -2.49 -4.91
N GLY A 70 -2.40 -3.04 -5.50
CA GLY A 70 -2.01 -2.77 -6.89
C GLY A 70 -1.51 -1.35 -7.15
N ARG A 71 -1.30 -0.54 -6.09
CA ARG A 71 -0.81 0.84 -6.18
C ARG A 71 -0.08 1.25 -4.91
N ASP A 72 0.88 2.14 -5.06
CA ASP A 72 1.53 2.78 -3.93
C ASP A 72 0.73 3.98 -3.42
N PRO A 73 0.59 4.16 -2.08
CA PRO A 73 -0.06 5.31 -1.53
C PRO A 73 0.84 6.54 -1.67
N ARG A 74 0.30 7.62 -2.23
CA ARG A 74 1.02 8.89 -2.41
C ARG A 74 1.22 9.58 -1.07
N GLY A 75 2.48 9.68 -0.62
CA GLY A 75 2.84 10.46 0.55
C GLY A 75 2.87 11.97 0.26
N PRO A 76 2.95 12.82 1.31
CA PRO A 76 3.00 14.29 1.15
C PRO A 76 4.10 14.78 0.21
N LEU A 77 5.28 14.16 0.28
CA LEU A 77 6.40 14.47 -0.62
C LEU A 77 6.11 14.09 -2.08
N GLY A 78 5.44 12.96 -2.32
CA GLY A 78 5.05 12.53 -3.67
C GLY A 78 3.97 13.42 -4.28
N LEU A 79 3.11 14.03 -3.45
CA LEU A 79 2.13 15.02 -3.88
C LEU A 79 2.79 16.37 -4.24
N LEU A 80 3.84 16.75 -3.50
CA LEU A 80 4.51 18.04 -3.68
C LEU A 80 5.49 18.04 -4.88
N ILE A 81 6.20 16.94 -5.09
CA ILE A 81 7.31 16.86 -6.06
C ILE A 81 6.89 16.20 -7.37
N GLY A 82 5.78 15.44 -7.38
CA GLY A 82 5.48 14.51 -8.48
C GLY A 82 6.44 13.31 -8.44
N GLU A 83 6.00 12.15 -8.91
CA GLU A 83 6.77 10.91 -8.77
C GLU A 83 8.12 10.98 -9.50
N THR A 84 9.23 10.95 -8.76
CA THR A 84 10.50 10.44 -9.27
C THR A 84 10.54 8.96 -8.91
N THR A 85 9.89 8.12 -9.72
CA THR A 85 10.03 6.67 -9.59
C THR A 85 11.49 6.34 -9.82
N LYS A 86 12.26 6.15 -8.75
CA LYS A 86 13.56 5.47 -8.85
C LYS A 86 13.22 4.01 -9.14
N GLU A 87 12.95 3.71 -10.41
CA GLU A 87 12.83 2.35 -10.91
C GLU A 87 14.13 1.64 -10.54
N ALA A 88 14.08 0.70 -9.60
CA ALA A 88 15.19 -0.18 -9.33
C ALA A 88 15.49 -0.93 -10.64
N GLN A 89 16.71 -0.77 -11.16
CA GLN A 89 17.06 -1.40 -12.43
C GLN A 89 16.99 -2.92 -12.29
N PRO A 90 16.27 -3.63 -13.18
CA PRO A 90 16.11 -5.07 -13.08
C PRO A 90 17.45 -5.77 -13.36
N THR A 91 17.87 -6.63 -12.44
CA THR A 91 19.15 -7.36 -12.49
C THR A 91 19.12 -8.61 -13.39
N THR A 92 17.97 -8.98 -13.98
CA THR A 92 17.83 -10.22 -14.77
C THR A 92 16.70 -10.11 -15.83
N SER A 93 16.82 -10.80 -16.97
CA SER A 93 15.89 -10.67 -18.12
C SER A 93 14.45 -11.11 -17.84
N GLU A 94 14.23 -12.11 -16.99
CA GLU A 94 12.89 -12.57 -16.59
C GLU A 94 12.12 -11.51 -15.78
N HIS A 95 12.85 -10.72 -14.97
CA HIS A 95 12.27 -9.60 -14.22
C HIS A 95 11.80 -8.48 -15.15
N ARG A 96 12.36 -8.36 -16.35
CA ARG A 96 11.97 -7.31 -17.32
C ARG A 96 10.54 -7.50 -17.83
N GLN A 97 10.16 -8.73 -18.18
CA GLN A 97 8.82 -9.02 -18.72
C GLN A 97 7.72 -8.78 -17.67
N ILE A 98 7.96 -9.19 -16.42
CA ILE A 98 7.01 -8.99 -15.32
C ILE A 98 6.84 -7.49 -15.03
N GLN A 99 7.94 -6.73 -15.04
CA GLN A 99 7.88 -5.28 -14.85
C GLN A 99 7.15 -4.56 -16.00
N GLU A 100 7.32 -5.03 -17.24
CA GLU A 100 6.63 -4.47 -18.40
C GLU A 100 5.12 -4.80 -18.39
N TYR A 101 4.75 -6.03 -18.04
CA TYR A 101 3.36 -6.40 -17.80
C TYR A 101 2.73 -5.54 -16.69
N LYS A 102 3.43 -5.37 -15.56
CA LYS A 102 3.01 -4.51 -14.45
C LYS A 102 2.79 -3.06 -14.93
N LYS A 103 3.72 -2.51 -15.70
CA LYS A 103 3.60 -1.15 -16.25
C LYS A 103 2.38 -1.01 -17.16
N ASN A 104 2.16 -1.97 -18.06
CA ASN A 104 1.01 -1.97 -18.98
C ASN A 104 -0.31 -2.10 -18.21
N PHE A 105 -0.35 -2.94 -17.19
CA PHE A 105 -1.52 -3.09 -16.33
C PHE A 105 -1.86 -1.79 -15.58
N ILE A 106 -0.87 -1.14 -14.97
CA ILE A 106 -1.06 0.15 -14.28
C ILE A 106 -1.54 1.22 -15.25
N ASN A 107 -0.96 1.29 -16.45
CA ASN A 107 -1.37 2.24 -17.47
C ASN A 107 -2.82 2.01 -17.93
N ASN A 108 -3.21 0.75 -18.11
CA ASN A 108 -4.59 0.38 -18.44
C ASN A 108 -5.55 0.81 -17.32
N LEU A 109 -5.24 0.52 -16.05
CA LEU A 109 -6.06 0.96 -14.92
C LEU A 109 -6.21 2.48 -14.85
N ARG A 110 -5.11 3.23 -15.09
CA ARG A 110 -5.14 4.70 -15.15
C ARG A 110 -6.03 5.19 -16.29
N TRP A 111 -5.96 4.56 -17.45
CA TRP A 111 -6.81 4.87 -18.60
C TRP A 111 -8.29 4.64 -18.31
N VAL A 112 -8.65 3.47 -17.77
CA VAL A 112 -10.04 3.16 -17.37
C VAL A 112 -10.55 4.15 -16.33
N TYR A 113 -9.74 4.48 -15.33
CA TYR A 113 -10.11 5.46 -14.30
C TYR A 113 -10.42 6.84 -14.91
N ASN A 114 -9.61 7.32 -15.85
CA ASN A 114 -9.84 8.61 -16.50
C ASN A 114 -11.16 8.62 -17.29
N ILE A 115 -11.48 7.55 -18.02
CA ILE A 115 -12.75 7.42 -18.74
C ILE A 115 -13.94 7.47 -17.77
N VAL A 116 -13.87 6.72 -16.67
CA VAL A 116 -14.94 6.70 -15.66
C VAL A 116 -15.09 8.09 -15.03
N LYS A 117 -13.99 8.78 -14.75
CA LYS A 117 -13.99 10.12 -14.18
C LYS A 117 -14.64 11.12 -15.14
N GLU A 118 -14.24 11.13 -16.41
CA GLU A 118 -14.82 11.98 -17.46
C GLU A 118 -16.33 11.74 -17.59
N HIS A 119 -16.76 10.48 -17.68
CA HIS A 119 -18.19 10.15 -17.71
C HIS A 119 -18.92 10.61 -16.45
N SER A 120 -18.33 10.46 -15.26
CA SER A 120 -18.95 10.93 -14.00
C SER A 120 -19.13 12.45 -13.98
N GLU A 121 -18.15 13.21 -14.46
CA GLU A 121 -18.19 14.68 -14.51
C GLU A 121 -19.27 15.15 -15.48
N ILE A 122 -19.36 14.54 -16.66
CA ILE A 122 -20.40 14.81 -17.66
C ILE A 122 -21.80 14.55 -17.09
N GLU A 123 -22.03 13.41 -16.45
CA GLU A 123 -23.34 13.09 -15.87
C GLU A 123 -23.71 14.02 -14.70
N THR A 124 -22.73 14.42 -13.89
CA THR A 124 -22.95 15.38 -12.80
C THR A 124 -23.40 16.75 -13.34
N LEU A 125 -22.83 17.18 -14.48
CA LEU A 125 -23.21 18.43 -15.15
C LEU A 125 -24.61 18.35 -15.75
N LYS A 126 -24.94 17.26 -16.45
CA LYS A 126 -26.30 17.04 -16.99
C LYS A 126 -27.37 16.99 -15.90
N GLN A 127 -27.05 16.40 -14.74
CA GLN A 127 -27.96 16.41 -13.60
C GLN A 127 -28.19 17.83 -13.09
N LYS A 128 -27.16 18.67 -12.99
CA LYS A 128 -27.35 20.07 -12.57
C LYS A 128 -28.24 20.85 -13.54
N GLU A 129 -28.03 20.71 -14.85
CA GLU A 129 -28.88 21.36 -15.86
C GLU A 129 -30.35 20.90 -15.85
N ASN A 130 -30.63 19.68 -15.38
CA ASN A 130 -31.99 19.16 -15.29
C ASN A 130 -32.71 19.48 -13.97
N TYR A 131 -31.98 19.94 -12.94
CA TYR A 131 -32.52 20.24 -11.61
C TYR A 131 -32.45 21.73 -11.23
N ASP A 132 -31.79 22.57 -12.04
CA ASP A 132 -31.89 24.04 -12.02
C ASP A 132 -33.05 24.55 -12.90
#